data_AF-A0A928G982-F1
#
_entry.id   AF-A0A928G982-F1
#
_cell.length_a   1.000
_cell.length_b   1.000
_cell.length_c   1.000
_cell.angle_alpha   90.00
_cell.angle_beta   90.00
_cell.angle_gamma   90.00
#
_symmetry.space_group_name_H-M   'P 1'
#
loop_
_entity.id
_entity.type
_entity.pdbx_description
1 polymer ?
#
loop_
_entity_poly.entity_id
_entity_poly.type
_entity_poly.pdbx_seq_one_letter_code
_entity_poly.pdbx_strand_id
1 'polypeptide(L)'
;MMKMRRMIGSALAALLLIVPVTLSAQRYDNGLADKTIVLIGNEAILLSQLESDIQVYAAEGRGVDRNTRCQMLENMMVHKLFLNQAKLDSLTVNMDNVEMELQQRISSILTGMGSEAAVEKQFKKPLYKLKEEWREALMEQSLAQQKQQEVMASAGSATPSEVLEFYKETDESDLPIVSTQYRLSQIVLYPDQESAKVAVKEKLLEFRERIIKGEKFSTLATLYSEDPGSAIRGGELGMASKNFFWPQFSDAAIALKEGQISQIVETPDGFHLIQMIKKEGDMFNARHILLKPKYTSADRVKAFNQLDSIKNLILADSITFQLAAIANSEDPKSAVSGGLMADPNTGASLFEKDQLKPADYSVIKDMKEGEISEPFESLDDEGRSGNLIYKIIKLEKIIPSHTATVDADFAVVQAIANRKRQLEAINEFVKEKQVVTYIKIDDLFKQCNFEREGWIK
;
A
#
# COMPACT_ATOMS: atom_id res chain seq x y z
N MET A 1 -6.49 60.59 22.07
CA MET A 1 -6.45 61.34 20.79
C MET A 1 -6.26 60.34 19.65
N MET A 2 -7.10 60.47 18.60
CA MET A 2 -7.10 59.77 17.28
C MET A 2 -7.20 58.22 17.29
N LYS A 3 -8.35 57.58 17.02
CA LYS A 3 -9.27 57.46 15.84
C LYS A 3 -8.83 56.49 14.73
N MET A 4 -9.74 55.52 14.49
CA MET A 4 -10.07 54.78 13.24
C MET A 4 -9.09 53.69 12.77
N ARG A 5 -9.49 52.53 12.22
CA ARG A 5 -10.77 52.08 11.62
C ARG A 5 -10.80 50.52 11.51
N ARG A 6 -12.02 49.96 11.49
CA ARG A 6 -12.39 48.53 11.29
C ARG A 6 -11.94 47.94 9.95
N MET A 7 -11.73 46.61 9.90
CA MET A 7 -12.29 45.63 8.91
C MET A 7 -11.86 44.19 9.29
N ILE A 8 -12.78 43.31 9.70
CA ILE A 8 -13.40 42.19 8.94
C ILE A 8 -12.45 40.99 8.74
N GLY A 9 -12.94 39.81 9.14
CA GLY A 9 -12.17 38.57 9.31
C GLY A 9 -11.76 37.86 8.03
N SER A 10 -11.00 36.77 8.19
CA SER A 10 -11.24 35.48 7.54
C SER A 10 -10.29 34.43 8.10
N ALA A 11 -10.83 33.22 8.26
CA ALA A 11 -10.20 32.04 8.82
C ALA A 11 -8.97 31.59 8.03
N LEU A 12 -7.94 31.15 8.75
CA LEU A 12 -6.74 30.52 8.23
C LEU A 12 -7.11 29.10 7.74
N ALA A 13 -7.53 28.99 6.48
CA ALA A 13 -7.55 27.72 5.78
C ALA A 13 -6.11 27.43 5.31
N ALA A 14 -5.49 26.39 5.86
CA ALA A 14 -4.25 25.83 5.36
C ALA A 14 -4.51 25.20 3.98
N LEU A 15 -4.38 26.04 2.94
CA LEU A 15 -4.39 25.63 1.55
C LEU A 15 -3.07 24.90 1.29
N LEU A 16 -3.12 23.59 1.06
CA LEU A 16 -2.03 22.86 0.41
C LEU A 16 -1.83 23.51 -0.97
N LEU A 17 -0.82 24.36 -1.08
CA LEU A 17 -0.36 24.92 -2.34
C LEU A 17 0.23 23.78 -3.16
N ILE A 18 -0.60 23.18 -4.01
CA ILE A 18 -0.14 22.49 -5.21
C ILE A 18 0.48 23.58 -6.07
N VAL A 19 1.79 23.77 -5.94
CA VAL A 19 2.54 24.63 -6.84
C VAL A 19 2.45 23.99 -8.23
N PRO A 20 1.95 24.70 -9.24
CA PRO A 20 1.91 24.17 -10.59
C PRO A 20 3.35 24.00 -11.06
N VAL A 21 3.78 22.74 -11.23
CA VAL A 21 5.04 22.40 -11.89
C VAL A 21 4.89 22.84 -13.34
N THR A 22 5.25 24.07 -13.65
CA THR A 22 5.60 24.44 -15.01
C THR A 22 6.83 23.61 -15.34
N LEU A 23 6.65 22.54 -16.11
CA LEU A 23 7.71 22.05 -16.98
C LEU A 23 8.01 23.20 -17.96
N SER A 24 8.84 24.12 -17.52
CA SER A 24 9.75 24.75 -18.46
C SER A 24 10.60 23.62 -18.98
N ALA A 25 10.18 23.05 -20.11
CA ALA A 25 11.11 22.48 -21.05
C ALA A 25 12.11 23.59 -21.35
N GLN A 26 13.19 23.66 -20.57
CA GLN A 26 14.33 24.49 -20.87
C GLN A 26 14.95 23.88 -22.12
N ARG A 27 14.47 24.35 -23.27
CA ARG A 27 15.32 24.40 -24.45
C ARG A 27 16.52 25.23 -24.03
N TYR A 28 17.69 24.59 -23.98
CA TYR A 28 18.94 25.34 -24.00
C TYR A 28 18.88 26.32 -25.16
N ASP A 29 19.23 27.57 -24.90
CA ASP A 29 18.92 28.77 -25.70
C ASP A 29 19.43 28.79 -27.15
N ASN A 30 20.00 27.69 -27.66
CA ASN A 30 20.77 27.66 -28.92
C ASN A 30 20.51 26.44 -29.83
N GLY A 31 19.37 25.76 -29.77
CA GLY A 31 19.08 24.67 -30.72
C GLY A 31 20.11 23.53 -30.73
N LEU A 32 20.81 23.34 -29.59
CA LEU A 32 21.76 22.27 -29.38
C LEU A 32 21.01 20.96 -29.19
N ALA A 33 21.39 19.93 -29.95
CA ALA A 33 20.93 18.56 -29.76
C ALA A 33 21.21 18.11 -28.31
N ASP A 34 20.28 17.36 -27.73
CA ASP A 34 20.41 16.81 -26.37
C ASP A 34 21.75 16.07 -26.24
N LYS A 35 22.54 16.45 -25.23
CA LYS A 35 23.93 15.99 -25.10
C LYS A 35 23.93 14.58 -24.50
N THR A 36 24.47 13.62 -25.23
CA THR A 36 24.82 12.31 -24.66
C THR A 36 25.99 12.47 -23.71
N ILE A 37 25.77 12.15 -22.43
CA ILE A 37 26.78 12.25 -21.37
C ILE A 37 27.44 10.92 -21.06
N VAL A 38 26.76 9.80 -21.34
CA VAL A 38 27.32 8.46 -21.22
C VAL A 38 26.83 7.59 -22.38
N LEU A 39 27.71 6.74 -22.90
CA LEU A 39 27.39 5.68 -23.86
C LEU A 39 27.92 4.34 -23.32
N ILE A 40 27.04 3.35 -23.16
CA ILE A 40 27.32 1.99 -22.66
C ILE A 40 26.85 0.99 -23.72
N GLY A 41 27.79 0.43 -24.49
CA GLY A 41 27.45 -0.37 -25.67
C GLY A 41 26.64 0.47 -26.66
N ASN A 42 25.38 0.10 -26.84
CA ASN A 42 24.42 0.83 -27.69
C ASN A 42 23.45 1.72 -26.88
N GLU A 43 23.59 1.76 -25.56
CA GLU A 43 22.70 2.49 -24.66
C GLU A 43 23.28 3.87 -24.32
N ALA A 44 22.53 4.93 -24.62
CA ALA A 44 22.91 6.30 -24.31
C ALA A 44 22.19 6.82 -23.07
N ILE A 45 22.87 7.64 -22.28
CA ILE A 45 22.28 8.46 -21.22
C ILE A 45 22.42 9.93 -21.64
N LEU A 46 21.30 10.63 -21.64
CA LEU A 46 21.21 12.04 -22.03
C LEU A 46 21.31 12.95 -20.79
N LEU A 47 21.87 14.13 -20.97
CA LEU A 47 21.96 15.13 -19.89
C LEU A 47 20.56 15.53 -19.40
N SER A 48 19.61 15.67 -20.32
CA SER A 48 18.22 16.02 -19.98
C SER A 48 17.55 15.00 -19.05
N GLN A 49 17.87 13.71 -19.23
CA GLN A 49 17.34 12.63 -18.42
C GLN A 49 17.88 12.71 -16.99
N LEU A 50 19.20 12.87 -16.84
CA LEU A 50 19.82 13.03 -15.53
C LEU A 50 19.26 14.25 -14.78
N GLU A 51 19.15 15.41 -15.45
CA GLU A 51 18.62 16.62 -14.82
C GLU A 51 17.12 16.50 -14.46
N SER A 52 16.34 15.78 -15.26
CA SER A 52 14.94 15.47 -14.94
C SER A 52 14.83 14.64 -13.66
N ASP A 53 15.64 13.59 -13.53
CA ASP A 53 15.65 12.73 -12.34
C ASP A 53 16.12 13.51 -11.11
N ILE A 54 17.15 14.36 -11.24
CA ILE A 54 17.64 15.24 -10.17
C ILE A 54 16.54 16.21 -9.73
N GLN A 55 15.78 16.79 -10.66
CA GLN A 55 14.71 17.72 -10.34
C GLN A 55 13.60 17.04 -9.52
N VAL A 56 13.24 15.80 -9.87
CA VAL A 56 12.31 14.99 -9.10
C VAL A 56 12.86 14.72 -7.70
N TYR A 57 14.13 14.31 -7.60
CA TYR A 57 14.79 14.04 -6.32
C TYR A 57 14.85 15.29 -5.41
N ALA A 58 15.12 16.47 -5.97
CA ALA A 58 15.11 17.75 -5.25
C ALA A 58 13.70 18.15 -4.78
N ALA A 59 12.67 17.87 -5.57
CA ALA A 59 11.28 18.21 -5.22
C ALA A 59 10.78 17.46 -3.98
N GLU A 60 11.39 16.32 -3.62
CA GLU A 60 11.13 15.57 -2.39
C GLU A 60 11.78 16.20 -1.14
N GLY A 61 12.40 17.38 -1.26
CA GLY A 61 13.03 18.11 -0.15
C GLY A 61 14.43 17.60 0.21
N ARG A 62 15.03 16.76 -0.65
CA ARG A 62 16.39 16.23 -0.44
C ARG A 62 17.42 17.19 -1.00
N GLY A 63 18.53 17.37 -0.27
CA GLY A 63 19.65 18.17 -0.73
C GLY A 63 20.29 17.55 -1.98
N VAL A 64 20.52 18.36 -3.00
CA VAL A 64 21.25 17.96 -4.22
C VAL A 64 22.60 18.62 -4.23
N ASP A 65 23.65 17.84 -4.06
CA ASP A 65 25.02 18.29 -4.27
C ASP A 65 25.65 17.63 -5.51
N ARG A 66 26.95 17.88 -5.72
CA ARG A 66 27.69 17.27 -6.83
C ARG A 66 27.82 15.75 -6.68
N ASN A 67 27.91 15.25 -5.45
CA ASN A 67 28.00 13.82 -5.16
C ASN A 67 26.68 13.11 -5.50
N THR A 68 25.54 13.72 -5.17
CA THR A 68 24.22 13.22 -5.55
C THR A 68 24.10 13.03 -7.06
N ARG A 69 24.54 14.02 -7.86
CA ARG A 69 24.51 13.91 -9.33
C ARG A 69 25.35 12.74 -9.85
N CYS A 70 26.54 12.55 -9.30
CA CYS A 70 27.43 11.44 -9.67
C CYS A 70 26.82 10.07 -9.31
N GLN A 71 26.23 9.95 -8.12
CA GLN A 71 25.55 8.73 -7.69
C GLN A 71 24.33 8.39 -8.56
N MET A 72 23.52 9.40 -8.92
CA MET A 72 22.37 9.20 -9.81
C MET A 72 22.84 8.74 -11.20
N LEU A 73 23.86 9.40 -11.76
CA LEU A 73 24.44 8.99 -13.03
C LEU A 73 24.96 7.54 -12.97
N GLU A 74 25.64 7.17 -11.88
CA GLU A 74 26.13 5.80 -11.69
C GLU A 74 25.01 4.77 -11.66
N ASN A 75 23.93 5.03 -10.94
CA ASN A 75 22.76 4.14 -10.92
C ASN A 75 22.15 3.98 -12.32
N MET A 76 22.08 5.07 -13.10
CA MET A 76 21.64 4.99 -14.50
C MET A 76 22.60 4.17 -15.36
N MET A 77 23.91 4.31 -15.15
CA MET A 77 24.93 3.52 -15.86
C MET A 77 24.82 2.02 -15.54
N VAL A 78 24.66 1.66 -14.27
CA VAL A 78 24.42 0.28 -13.83
C VAL A 78 23.14 -0.28 -14.49
N HIS A 79 22.05 0.49 -14.49
CA HIS A 79 20.81 0.10 -15.14
C HIS A 79 21.00 -0.14 -16.65
N LYS A 80 21.74 0.73 -17.34
CA LYS A 80 22.04 0.56 -18.76
C LYS A 80 22.97 -0.63 -19.03
N LEU A 81 23.85 -1.03 -18.12
CA LEU A 81 24.59 -2.29 -18.23
C LEU A 81 23.66 -3.51 -18.18
N PHE A 82 22.71 -3.54 -17.24
CA PHE A 82 21.71 -4.61 -17.19
C PHE A 82 20.87 -4.65 -18.45
N LEU A 83 20.42 -3.51 -18.96
CA LEU A 83 19.66 -3.42 -20.21
C LEU A 83 20.47 -3.93 -21.40
N ASN A 84 21.73 -3.51 -21.53
CA ASN A 84 22.60 -3.93 -22.61
C ASN A 84 22.78 -5.46 -22.60
N GLN A 85 23.04 -6.04 -21.43
CA GLN A 85 23.15 -7.48 -21.29
C GLN A 85 21.82 -8.19 -21.54
N ALA A 86 20.70 -7.67 -21.06
CA ALA A 86 19.36 -8.22 -21.31
C ALA A 86 19.07 -8.33 -22.81
N LYS A 87 19.44 -7.29 -23.59
CA LYS A 87 19.30 -7.28 -25.05
C LYS A 87 20.25 -8.30 -25.71
N LEU A 88 21.49 -8.44 -25.24
CA LEU A 88 22.43 -9.46 -25.74
C LEU A 88 21.94 -10.89 -25.46
N ASP A 89 21.37 -11.12 -24.28
CA ASP A 89 20.79 -12.40 -23.87
C ASP A 89 19.42 -12.66 -24.51
N SER A 90 18.92 -11.71 -25.31
CA SER A 90 17.63 -11.78 -26.00
C SER A 90 16.45 -12.02 -25.05
N LEU A 91 16.50 -11.44 -23.85
CA LEU A 91 15.39 -11.48 -22.90
C LEU A 91 14.14 -10.85 -23.53
N THR A 92 12.98 -11.41 -23.23
CA THR A 92 11.70 -10.95 -23.75
C THR A 92 10.90 -10.21 -22.68
N VAL A 93 10.09 -9.25 -23.10
CA VAL A 93 9.25 -8.46 -22.20
C VAL A 93 7.88 -9.11 -22.09
N ASN A 94 7.35 -9.19 -20.87
CA ASN A 94 5.93 -9.48 -20.67
C ASN A 94 5.11 -8.22 -20.99
N MET A 95 4.50 -8.22 -22.18
CA MET A 95 3.73 -7.09 -22.68
C MET A 95 2.49 -6.78 -21.83
N ASP A 96 1.90 -7.77 -21.16
CA ASP A 96 0.73 -7.54 -20.30
C ASP A 96 1.11 -6.70 -19.08
N ASN A 97 2.27 -6.96 -18.47
CA ASN A 97 2.78 -6.16 -17.36
C ASN A 97 3.10 -4.73 -17.79
N VAL A 98 3.72 -4.55 -18.97
CA VAL A 98 4.02 -3.22 -19.51
C VAL A 98 2.75 -2.43 -19.80
N GLU A 99 1.75 -3.05 -20.43
CA GLU A 99 0.48 -2.37 -20.68
C GLU A 99 -0.24 -2.05 -19.37
N MET A 100 -0.21 -2.94 -18.37
CA MET A 100 -0.80 -2.67 -17.06
C MET A 100 -0.15 -1.45 -16.38
N GLU A 101 1.18 -1.40 -16.31
CA GLU A 101 1.91 -0.28 -15.72
C GLU A 101 1.70 1.02 -16.52
N LEU A 102 1.68 0.92 -17.85
CA LEU A 102 1.37 2.05 -18.74
C LEU A 102 -0.04 2.60 -18.46
N GLN A 103 -1.06 1.74 -18.35
CA GLN A 103 -2.42 2.15 -18.03
C GLN A 103 -2.52 2.80 -16.64
N GLN A 104 -1.86 2.23 -15.64
CA GLN A 104 -1.80 2.82 -14.30
C GLN A 104 -1.17 4.22 -14.31
N ARG A 105 -0.05 4.38 -15.02
CA ARG A 105 0.64 5.67 -15.18
C ARG A 105 -0.25 6.71 -15.88
N ILE A 106 -0.90 6.34 -16.99
CA ILE A 106 -1.83 7.22 -17.71
C ILE A 106 -3.01 7.60 -16.81
N SER A 107 -3.62 6.63 -16.12
CA SER A 107 -4.76 6.85 -15.25
C SER A 107 -4.44 7.80 -14.09
N SER A 108 -3.27 7.65 -13.47
CA SER A 108 -2.78 8.55 -12.42
C SER A 108 -2.62 9.98 -12.94
N ILE A 109 -2.00 10.15 -14.11
CA ILE A 109 -1.81 11.47 -14.73
C ILE A 109 -3.14 12.11 -15.13
N LEU A 110 -4.06 11.34 -15.74
CA LEU A 110 -5.38 11.84 -16.10
C LEU A 110 -6.22 12.22 -14.89
N THR A 111 -6.12 11.47 -13.80
CA THR A 111 -6.81 11.78 -12.54
C THR A 111 -6.26 13.06 -11.92
N GLY A 112 -4.94 13.24 -11.90
CA GLY A 112 -4.30 14.45 -11.36
C GLY A 112 -4.51 15.70 -12.21
N MET A 113 -4.57 15.57 -13.54
CA MET A 113 -4.71 16.69 -14.48
C MET A 113 -6.15 16.92 -14.97
N GLY A 114 -7.07 16.01 -14.66
CA GLY A 114 -8.51 16.08 -14.93
C GLY A 114 -8.94 15.79 -16.37
N SER A 115 -8.08 15.99 -17.38
CA SER A 115 -8.44 15.72 -18.79
C SER A 115 -7.23 15.42 -19.67
N GLU A 116 -7.44 14.67 -20.74
CA GLU A 116 -6.43 14.42 -21.78
C GLU A 116 -5.88 15.73 -22.37
N ALA A 117 -6.74 16.71 -22.64
CA ALA A 117 -6.32 18.01 -23.17
C ALA A 117 -5.35 18.76 -22.22
N ALA A 118 -5.54 18.62 -20.90
CA ALA A 118 -4.61 19.20 -19.92
C ALA A 118 -3.25 18.50 -19.95
N VAL A 119 -3.24 17.16 -20.10
CA VAL A 119 -1.99 16.38 -20.27
C VAL A 119 -1.27 16.80 -21.55
N GLU A 120 -1.95 16.84 -22.69
CA GLU A 120 -1.34 17.22 -23.96
C GLU A 120 -0.77 18.65 -23.94
N LYS A 121 -1.46 19.58 -23.27
CA LYS A 121 -0.99 20.95 -23.08
C LYS A 121 0.27 21.02 -22.21
N GLN A 122 0.32 20.23 -21.14
CA GLN A 122 1.44 20.18 -20.21
C GLN A 122 2.68 19.57 -20.87
N PHE A 123 2.52 18.41 -21.52
CA PHE A 123 3.61 17.67 -22.15
C PHE A 123 3.93 18.16 -23.57
N LYS A 124 3.11 19.05 -24.14
CA LYS A 124 3.23 19.60 -25.50
C LYS A 124 3.33 18.52 -26.58
N LYS A 125 2.74 17.35 -26.31
CA LYS A 125 2.72 16.18 -27.19
C LYS A 125 1.33 15.53 -27.11
N PRO A 126 0.83 14.97 -28.22
CA PRO A 126 -0.39 14.17 -28.19
C PRO A 126 -0.26 12.98 -27.24
N LEU A 127 -1.34 12.59 -26.56
CA LEU A 127 -1.29 11.51 -25.58
C LEU A 127 -0.80 10.20 -26.21
N TYR A 128 -1.22 9.88 -27.44
CA TYR A 128 -0.77 8.65 -28.12
C TYR A 128 0.76 8.57 -28.30
N LYS A 129 1.42 9.70 -28.58
CA LYS A 129 2.89 9.79 -28.69
C LYS A 129 3.55 9.55 -27.33
N LEU A 130 2.98 10.10 -26.26
CA LEU A 130 3.46 9.87 -24.90
C LEU A 130 3.32 8.40 -24.50
N LYS A 131 2.20 7.76 -24.86
CA LYS A 131 2.00 6.32 -24.62
C LYS A 131 3.05 5.48 -25.33
N GLU A 132 3.41 5.84 -26.56
CA GLU A 132 4.47 5.17 -27.33
C GLU A 132 5.83 5.30 -26.65
N GLU A 133 6.24 6.53 -26.28
CA GLU A 133 7.50 6.81 -25.59
C GLU A 133 7.57 6.12 -24.22
N TRP A 134 6.50 6.16 -23.44
CA TRP A 134 6.45 5.50 -22.13
C TRP A 134 6.43 3.99 -22.24
N ARG A 135 5.76 3.43 -23.25
CA ARG A 135 5.80 1.98 -23.49
C ARG A 135 7.23 1.52 -23.75
N GLU A 136 7.95 2.21 -24.64
CA GLU A 136 9.34 1.88 -24.93
C GLU A 136 10.21 1.97 -23.67
N ALA A 137 10.08 3.05 -22.90
CA ALA A 137 10.80 3.21 -21.63
C ALA A 137 10.47 2.11 -20.60
N LEU A 138 9.20 1.71 -20.48
CA LEU A 138 8.76 0.62 -19.59
C LEU A 138 9.28 -0.74 -20.06
N MET A 139 9.37 -0.98 -21.36
CA MET A 139 9.98 -2.19 -21.91
C MET A 139 11.46 -2.25 -21.56
N GLU A 140 12.21 -1.15 -21.74
CA GLU A 140 13.62 -1.07 -21.35
C GLU A 140 13.81 -1.29 -19.84
N GLN A 141 13.00 -0.62 -19.02
CA GLN A 141 13.00 -0.78 -17.57
C GLN A 141 12.74 -2.25 -17.18
N SER A 142 11.75 -2.89 -17.81
CA SER A 142 11.41 -4.29 -17.55
C SER A 142 12.56 -5.23 -17.89
N LEU A 143 13.22 -5.06 -19.05
CA LEU A 143 14.36 -5.88 -19.44
C LEU A 143 15.52 -5.76 -18.46
N ALA A 144 15.88 -4.54 -18.09
CA ALA A 144 16.93 -4.29 -17.13
C ALA A 144 16.61 -4.88 -15.74
N GLN A 145 15.36 -4.72 -15.27
CA GLN A 145 14.91 -5.30 -14.01
C GLN A 145 14.94 -6.83 -14.03
N GLN A 146 14.50 -7.46 -15.13
CA GLN A 146 14.57 -8.91 -15.29
C GLN A 146 16.02 -9.41 -15.24
N LYS A 147 16.94 -8.75 -15.96
CA LYS A 147 18.36 -9.14 -15.92
C LYS A 147 18.96 -8.94 -14.53
N GLN A 148 18.64 -7.85 -13.86
CA GLN A 148 19.08 -7.61 -12.48
C GLN A 148 18.56 -8.72 -11.54
N GLN A 149 17.29 -9.12 -11.67
CA GLN A 149 16.71 -10.20 -10.88
C GLN A 149 17.37 -11.55 -11.18
N GLU A 150 17.68 -11.85 -12.45
CA GLU A 150 18.40 -13.06 -12.85
C GLU A 150 19.80 -13.10 -12.21
N VAL A 151 20.53 -11.99 -12.23
CA VAL A 151 21.84 -11.86 -11.59
C VAL A 151 21.72 -12.06 -10.07
N MET A 152 20.74 -11.43 -9.41
CA MET A 152 20.49 -11.65 -7.99
C MET A 152 20.13 -13.11 -7.67
N ALA A 153 19.31 -13.75 -8.52
CA ALA A 153 18.87 -15.13 -8.34
C ALA A 153 20.03 -16.12 -8.51
N SER A 154 21.02 -15.79 -9.36
CA SER A 154 22.21 -16.62 -9.58
C SER A 154 23.05 -16.81 -8.30
N ALA A 155 22.95 -15.89 -7.33
CA ALA A 155 23.62 -16.00 -6.04
C ALA A 155 23.08 -17.16 -5.17
N GLY A 156 21.86 -17.63 -5.46
CA GLY A 156 21.16 -18.65 -4.69
C GLY A 156 20.78 -18.19 -3.27
N SER A 157 20.12 -19.09 -2.53
CA SER A 157 19.93 -18.90 -1.09
C SER A 157 21.13 -19.43 -0.33
N ALA A 158 21.58 -18.68 0.68
CA ALA A 158 22.61 -19.09 1.61
C ALA A 158 22.21 -20.39 2.32
N THR A 159 23.11 -21.37 2.29
CA THR A 159 22.98 -22.62 3.03
C THR A 159 23.11 -22.40 4.54
N PRO A 160 22.62 -23.30 5.40
CA PRO A 160 22.76 -23.15 6.84
C PRO A 160 24.20 -22.92 7.32
N SER A 161 25.17 -23.60 6.70
CA SER A 161 26.59 -23.43 7.02
C SER A 161 27.11 -22.04 6.65
N GLU A 162 26.69 -21.48 5.51
CA GLU A 162 27.08 -20.13 5.09
C GLU A 162 26.41 -19.05 5.95
N VAL A 163 25.17 -19.27 6.39
CA VAL A 163 24.49 -18.36 7.34
C VAL A 163 25.24 -18.33 8.67
N LEU A 164 25.68 -19.49 9.17
CA LEU A 164 26.49 -19.58 10.39
C LEU A 164 27.83 -18.86 10.25
N GLU A 165 28.48 -18.98 9.09
CA GLU A 165 29.76 -18.30 8.85
C GLU A 165 29.57 -16.78 8.74
N PHE A 166 28.57 -16.34 7.95
CA PHE A 166 28.18 -14.94 7.85
C PHE A 166 27.91 -14.33 9.23
N TYR A 167 27.17 -15.04 10.10
CA TYR A 167 26.86 -14.56 11.44
C TYR A 167 28.11 -14.40 12.31
N LYS A 168 29.09 -15.31 12.23
CA LYS A 168 30.34 -15.21 12.99
C LYS A 168 31.23 -14.06 12.54
N GLU A 169 31.21 -13.74 11.26
CA GLU A 169 32.00 -12.66 10.66
C GLU A 169 31.35 -11.28 10.80
N THR A 170 30.04 -11.24 11.11
CA THR A 170 29.27 -10.00 11.22
C THR A 170 29.37 -9.46 12.64
N ASP A 171 29.69 -8.17 12.77
CA ASP A 171 29.69 -7.49 14.07
C ASP A 171 28.27 -7.43 14.65
N GLU A 172 28.15 -7.57 15.97
CA GLU A 172 26.84 -7.58 16.65
C GLU A 172 26.05 -6.28 16.41
N SER A 173 26.73 -5.15 16.18
CA SER A 173 26.11 -3.86 15.86
C SER A 173 25.46 -3.81 14.48
N ASP A 174 25.86 -4.70 13.56
CA ASP A 174 25.34 -4.76 12.19
C ASP A 174 24.13 -5.70 12.08
N LEU A 175 23.85 -6.47 13.14
CA LEU A 175 22.68 -7.31 13.23
C LEU A 175 21.44 -6.48 13.63
N PRO A 176 20.28 -6.73 13.00
CA PRO A 176 19.08 -6.01 13.36
C PRO A 176 18.61 -6.41 14.75
N ILE A 177 18.02 -5.44 15.43
CA ILE A 177 17.28 -5.68 16.66
C ILE A 177 15.91 -6.23 16.27
N VAL A 178 15.60 -7.44 16.73
CA VAL A 178 14.27 -8.01 16.63
C VAL A 178 13.42 -7.37 17.73
N SER A 179 12.29 -6.78 17.34
CA SER A 179 11.34 -6.17 18.27
C SER A 179 10.77 -7.20 19.23
N THR A 180 10.18 -6.75 20.34
CA THR A 180 9.41 -7.64 21.22
C THR A 180 8.27 -8.28 20.43
N GLN A 181 8.19 -9.61 20.48
CA GLN A 181 7.16 -10.40 19.81
C GLN A 181 6.18 -11.02 20.82
N TYR A 182 4.92 -11.12 20.43
CA TYR A 182 3.83 -11.65 21.22
C TYR A 182 3.21 -12.85 20.51
N ARG A 183 3.01 -13.95 21.24
CA ARG A 183 2.13 -15.04 20.81
C ARG A 183 0.82 -14.94 21.55
N LEU A 184 -0.28 -14.90 20.81
CA LEU A 184 -1.60 -14.60 21.35
C LEU A 184 -2.62 -15.64 20.88
N SER A 185 -3.56 -15.96 21.75
CA SER A 185 -4.79 -16.68 21.40
C SER A 185 -6.00 -15.78 21.69
N GLN A 186 -7.04 -15.83 20.88
CA GLN A 186 -8.25 -15.03 21.06
C GLN A 186 -9.54 -15.85 20.98
N ILE A 187 -10.57 -15.36 21.67
CA ILE A 187 -11.97 -15.76 21.47
C ILE A 187 -12.74 -14.51 21.12
N VAL A 188 -13.35 -14.51 19.94
CA VAL A 188 -14.05 -13.35 19.38
C VAL A 188 -15.54 -13.64 19.35
N LEU A 189 -16.36 -12.68 19.75
CA LEU A 189 -17.80 -12.68 19.57
C LEU A 189 -18.23 -11.40 18.87
N TYR A 190 -19.13 -11.52 17.91
CA TYR A 190 -19.84 -10.38 17.36
C TYR A 190 -21.01 -10.04 18.30
N PRO A 191 -21.20 -8.76 18.64
CA PRO A 191 -22.43 -8.35 19.30
C PRO A 191 -23.62 -8.72 18.42
N ASP A 192 -24.74 -9.07 19.04
CA ASP A 192 -25.96 -9.47 18.33
C ASP A 192 -26.37 -8.37 17.33
N GLN A 193 -26.43 -8.73 16.04
CA GLN A 193 -26.68 -7.78 14.96
C GLN A 193 -28.09 -7.86 14.41
N GLU A 194 -28.90 -8.84 14.81
CA GLU A 194 -30.12 -9.15 14.05
C GLU A 194 -31.11 -7.97 14.10
N SER A 195 -31.34 -7.44 15.30
CA SER A 195 -32.16 -6.24 15.51
C SER A 195 -31.58 -5.00 14.82
N ALA A 196 -30.25 -4.83 14.88
CA ALA A 196 -29.55 -3.69 14.29
C ALA A 196 -29.59 -3.73 12.75
N LYS A 197 -29.44 -4.91 12.13
CA LYS A 197 -29.57 -5.12 10.68
C LYS A 197 -30.99 -4.85 10.22
N VAL A 198 -32.00 -5.29 10.98
CA VAL A 198 -33.41 -4.99 10.66
C VAL A 198 -33.65 -3.49 10.70
N ALA A 199 -33.22 -2.78 11.74
CA ALA A 199 -33.38 -1.34 11.86
C ALA A 199 -32.72 -0.57 10.70
N VAL A 200 -31.53 -0.98 10.27
CA VAL A 200 -30.85 -0.40 9.09
C VAL A 200 -31.64 -0.67 7.81
N LYS A 201 -32.12 -1.90 7.61
CA LYS A 201 -32.92 -2.26 6.43
C LYS A 201 -34.22 -1.45 6.38
N GLU A 202 -34.93 -1.34 7.50
CA GLU A 202 -36.12 -0.50 7.61
C GLU A 202 -35.83 0.96 7.27
N LYS A 203 -34.69 1.49 7.75
CA LYS A 203 -34.29 2.87 7.47
C LYS A 203 -33.96 3.10 5.99
N LEU A 204 -33.25 2.16 5.35
CA LEU A 204 -32.97 2.24 3.92
C LEU A 204 -34.22 2.05 3.07
N LEU A 205 -35.18 1.22 3.49
CA LEU A 205 -36.49 1.11 2.85
C LEU A 205 -37.28 2.42 2.96
N GLU A 206 -37.28 3.07 4.13
CA GLU A 206 -37.88 4.40 4.32
C GLU A 206 -37.25 5.42 3.36
N PHE A 207 -35.92 5.46 3.26
CA PHE A 207 -35.22 6.35 2.34
C PHE A 207 -35.58 6.07 0.89
N ARG A 208 -35.59 4.80 0.48
CA ARG A 208 -35.98 4.40 -0.88
C ARG A 208 -37.38 4.89 -1.23
N GLU A 209 -38.35 4.70 -0.34
CA GLU A 209 -39.73 5.18 -0.54
C GLU A 209 -39.81 6.70 -0.64
N ARG A 210 -39.06 7.43 0.20
CA ARG A 210 -38.99 8.90 0.14
C ARG A 210 -38.40 9.40 -1.17
N ILE A 211 -37.37 8.73 -1.68
CA ILE A 211 -36.76 9.09 -2.97
C ILE A 211 -37.72 8.81 -4.13
N ILE A 212 -38.44 7.67 -4.11
CA ILE A 212 -39.47 7.35 -5.10
C ILE A 212 -40.59 8.41 -5.10
N LYS A 213 -40.92 8.96 -3.93
CA LYS A 213 -41.91 10.05 -3.76
C LYS A 213 -41.38 11.44 -4.13
N GLY A 214 -40.12 11.56 -4.57
CA GLY A 214 -39.54 12.79 -5.11
C GLY A 214 -38.54 13.51 -4.20
N GLU A 215 -38.19 12.96 -3.03
CA GLU A 215 -37.10 13.49 -2.23
C GLU A 215 -35.74 13.26 -2.92
N LYS A 216 -34.82 14.24 -2.83
CA LYS A 216 -33.53 14.13 -3.48
C LYS A 216 -32.64 13.11 -2.77
N PHE A 217 -32.18 12.09 -3.49
CA PHE A 217 -31.21 11.10 -3.01
C PHE A 217 -30.00 11.76 -2.35
N SER A 218 -29.46 12.80 -2.99
CA SER A 218 -28.27 13.51 -2.50
C SER A 218 -28.48 14.15 -1.13
N THR A 219 -29.69 14.60 -0.81
CA THR A 219 -30.00 15.17 0.51
C THR A 219 -29.94 14.10 1.60
N LEU A 220 -30.56 12.93 1.36
CA LEU A 220 -30.50 11.82 2.30
C LEU A 220 -29.08 11.29 2.46
N ALA A 221 -28.32 11.20 1.37
CA ALA A 221 -26.93 10.78 1.40
C ALA A 221 -26.06 11.74 2.23
N THR A 222 -26.21 13.05 2.06
CA THR A 222 -25.46 14.03 2.85
C THR A 222 -25.82 14.02 4.33
N LEU A 223 -27.09 13.79 4.66
CA LEU A 223 -27.55 13.82 6.05
C LEU A 223 -27.27 12.53 6.83
N TYR A 224 -27.32 11.37 6.15
CA TYR A 224 -27.38 10.08 6.83
C TYR A 224 -26.35 9.07 6.39
N SER A 225 -25.70 9.24 5.23
CA SER A 225 -24.72 8.25 4.76
C SER A 225 -23.50 8.25 5.67
N GLU A 226 -23.08 7.05 6.05
CA GLU A 226 -21.90 6.79 6.87
C GLU A 226 -20.65 6.49 6.02
N ASP A 227 -20.68 6.81 4.72
CA ASP A 227 -19.49 6.87 3.85
C ASP A 227 -18.96 8.32 3.79
N PRO A 228 -17.89 8.68 4.55
CA PRO A 228 -17.43 10.06 4.67
C PRO A 228 -16.96 10.64 3.33
N GLY A 229 -16.42 9.78 2.47
CA GLY A 229 -15.89 10.15 1.17
C GLY A 229 -16.96 10.68 0.22
N SER A 230 -18.12 10.01 0.13
CA SER A 230 -19.18 10.38 -0.80
C SER A 230 -20.32 11.18 -0.18
N ALA A 231 -20.60 11.03 1.14
CA ALA A 231 -21.72 11.69 1.81
C ALA A 231 -21.74 13.21 1.57
N ILE A 232 -20.58 13.87 1.73
CA ILE A 232 -20.42 15.31 1.51
C ILE A 232 -20.70 15.76 0.06
N ARG A 233 -20.61 14.84 -0.91
CA ARG A 233 -20.95 15.04 -2.33
C ARG A 233 -22.34 14.52 -2.67
N GLY A 234 -23.22 14.37 -1.68
CA GLY A 234 -24.55 13.81 -1.88
C GLY A 234 -24.53 12.33 -2.27
N GLY A 235 -23.54 11.59 -1.80
CA GLY A 235 -23.37 10.16 -2.06
C GLY A 235 -22.68 9.83 -3.38
N GLU A 236 -22.26 10.83 -4.17
CA GLU A 236 -21.68 10.62 -5.50
C GLU A 236 -20.23 10.11 -5.44
N LEU A 237 -20.01 8.97 -6.10
CA LEU A 237 -18.75 8.24 -6.13
C LEU A 237 -17.82 8.74 -7.25
N GLY A 238 -18.36 9.40 -8.28
CA GLY A 238 -17.61 9.76 -9.48
C GLY A 238 -17.50 8.58 -10.44
N MET A 239 -16.90 8.82 -11.62
CA MET A 239 -16.72 7.78 -12.63
C MET A 239 -15.59 6.84 -12.19
N ALA A 240 -15.92 5.58 -11.92
CA ALA A 240 -14.98 4.57 -11.46
C ALA A 240 -15.20 3.22 -12.15
N SER A 241 -14.14 2.42 -12.22
CA SER A 241 -14.21 1.04 -12.72
C SER A 241 -14.93 0.16 -11.72
N LYS A 242 -15.68 -0.83 -12.21
CA LYS A 242 -16.34 -1.84 -11.38
C LYS A 242 -15.40 -2.59 -10.43
N ASN A 243 -14.12 -2.70 -10.79
CA ASN A 243 -13.10 -3.40 -10.00
C ASN A 243 -12.70 -2.62 -8.73
N PHE A 244 -13.13 -1.36 -8.59
CA PHE A 244 -12.81 -0.54 -7.43
C PHE A 244 -13.76 -0.76 -6.24
N PHE A 245 -14.91 -1.44 -6.45
CA PHE A 245 -15.90 -1.69 -5.40
C PHE A 245 -16.07 -3.18 -5.13
N TRP A 246 -16.68 -3.50 -3.99
CA TRP A 246 -17.10 -4.86 -3.66
C TRP A 246 -17.94 -5.46 -4.80
N PRO A 247 -17.73 -6.74 -5.20
CA PRO A 247 -18.46 -7.36 -6.30
C PRO A 247 -19.99 -7.21 -6.16
N GLN A 248 -20.51 -7.41 -4.95
CA GLN A 248 -21.94 -7.26 -4.64
C GLN A 248 -22.46 -5.84 -4.94
N PHE A 249 -21.65 -4.81 -4.68
CA PHE A 249 -21.99 -3.41 -4.96
C PHE A 249 -21.96 -3.14 -6.46
N SER A 250 -20.86 -3.52 -7.14
CA SER A 250 -20.68 -3.29 -8.56
C SER A 250 -21.73 -4.01 -9.42
N ASP A 251 -22.02 -5.27 -9.11
CA ASP A 251 -23.02 -6.06 -9.83
C ASP A 251 -24.41 -5.44 -9.69
N ALA A 252 -24.77 -5.02 -8.46
CA ALA A 252 -26.03 -4.34 -8.21
C ALA A 252 -26.11 -2.98 -8.92
N ALA A 253 -25.03 -2.19 -8.92
CA ALA A 253 -24.99 -0.90 -9.59
C ALA A 253 -25.13 -1.04 -11.12
N ILE A 254 -24.36 -1.95 -11.73
CA ILE A 254 -24.30 -2.15 -13.19
C ILE A 254 -25.62 -2.67 -13.77
N ALA A 255 -26.41 -3.39 -12.96
CA ALA A 255 -27.74 -3.87 -13.31
C ALA A 255 -28.80 -2.76 -13.35
N LEU A 256 -28.53 -1.58 -12.79
CA LEU A 256 -29.45 -0.44 -12.80
C LEU A 256 -29.38 0.31 -14.13
N LYS A 257 -30.53 0.82 -14.57
CA LYS A 257 -30.61 1.86 -15.61
C LYS A 257 -30.26 3.22 -15.02
N GLU A 258 -29.83 4.17 -15.85
CA GLU A 258 -29.58 5.55 -15.42
C GLU A 258 -30.82 6.14 -14.72
N GLY A 259 -30.60 6.76 -13.57
CA GLY A 259 -31.65 7.29 -12.69
C GLY A 259 -32.33 6.26 -11.78
N GLN A 260 -32.17 4.96 -12.03
CA GLN A 260 -32.79 3.89 -11.25
C GLN A 260 -32.09 3.72 -9.89
N ILE A 261 -32.89 3.30 -8.90
CA ILE A 261 -32.46 3.01 -7.53
C ILE A 261 -32.52 1.50 -7.29
N SER A 262 -31.52 0.95 -6.61
CA SER A 262 -31.41 -0.47 -6.29
C SER A 262 -32.39 -0.92 -5.20
N GLN A 263 -32.40 -2.23 -4.97
CA GLN A 263 -32.76 -2.79 -3.67
C GLN A 263 -31.62 -2.55 -2.68
N ILE A 264 -31.83 -2.92 -1.41
CA ILE A 264 -30.75 -2.87 -0.41
C ILE A 264 -29.69 -3.90 -0.77
N VAL A 265 -28.43 -3.45 -0.81
CA VAL A 265 -27.27 -4.29 -1.11
C VAL A 265 -26.43 -4.41 0.15
N GLU A 266 -26.13 -5.62 0.58
CA GLU A 266 -25.23 -5.89 1.72
C GLU A 266 -23.82 -6.13 1.19
N THR A 267 -22.84 -5.45 1.79
CA THR A 267 -21.41 -5.65 1.55
C THR A 267 -20.68 -5.72 2.90
N PRO A 268 -19.39 -6.09 2.95
CA PRO A 268 -18.60 -6.00 4.17
C PRO A 268 -18.54 -4.60 4.79
N ASP A 269 -18.76 -3.53 4.01
CA ASP A 269 -18.79 -2.16 4.55
C ASP A 269 -20.13 -1.81 5.22
N GLY A 270 -21.20 -2.57 4.97
CA GLY A 270 -22.54 -2.35 5.51
C GLY A 270 -23.64 -2.47 4.45
N PHE A 271 -24.75 -1.75 4.66
CA PHE A 271 -25.92 -1.79 3.79
C PHE A 271 -26.00 -0.55 2.92
N HIS A 272 -26.21 -0.77 1.63
CA HIS A 272 -26.20 0.27 0.62
C HIS A 272 -27.56 0.39 -0.06
N LEU A 273 -27.99 1.63 -0.27
CA LEU A 273 -28.94 1.99 -1.30
C LEU A 273 -28.17 2.69 -2.42
N ILE A 274 -28.35 2.27 -3.67
CA ILE A 274 -27.54 2.74 -4.81
C ILE A 274 -28.46 3.41 -5.83
N GLN A 275 -28.01 4.53 -6.42
CA GLN A 275 -28.64 5.16 -7.57
C GLN A 275 -27.62 5.27 -8.70
N MET A 276 -27.96 4.77 -9.89
CA MET A 276 -27.11 4.94 -11.08
C MET A 276 -27.23 6.36 -11.63
N ILE A 277 -26.09 7.02 -11.84
CA ILE A 277 -26.05 8.34 -12.51
C ILE A 277 -25.76 8.16 -13.99
N LYS A 278 -24.67 7.44 -14.31
CA LYS A 278 -24.17 7.30 -15.68
C LYS A 278 -23.36 6.02 -15.84
N LYS A 279 -23.45 5.38 -17.00
CA LYS A 279 -22.66 4.18 -17.34
C LYS A 279 -21.94 4.33 -18.67
N GLU A 280 -20.65 4.02 -18.69
CA GLU A 280 -19.79 4.07 -19.88
C GLU A 280 -18.89 2.82 -19.94
N GLY A 281 -19.29 1.81 -20.73
CA GLY A 281 -18.54 0.54 -20.81
C GLY A 281 -18.48 -0.18 -19.47
N ASP A 282 -17.26 -0.47 -18.99
CA ASP A 282 -16.98 -1.08 -17.68
C ASP A 282 -16.87 -0.06 -16.51
N MET A 283 -17.04 1.23 -16.81
CA MET A 283 -17.03 2.30 -15.83
C MET A 283 -18.47 2.76 -15.52
N PHE A 284 -18.71 3.17 -14.29
CA PHE A 284 -19.97 3.80 -13.91
C PHE A 284 -19.76 4.92 -12.88
N ASN A 285 -20.68 5.88 -12.88
CA ASN A 285 -20.86 6.84 -11.82
C ASN A 285 -22.19 6.55 -11.12
N ALA A 286 -22.14 6.34 -9.81
CA ALA A 286 -23.31 6.09 -8.98
C ALA A 286 -23.30 6.97 -7.73
N ARG A 287 -24.49 7.14 -7.15
CA ARG A 287 -24.64 7.62 -5.78
C ARG A 287 -24.97 6.46 -4.85
N HIS A 288 -24.53 6.53 -3.61
CA HIS A 288 -25.00 5.60 -2.59
C HIS A 288 -25.30 6.26 -1.25
N ILE A 289 -26.12 5.57 -0.45
CA ILE A 289 -26.27 5.81 0.98
C ILE A 289 -25.77 4.54 1.66
N LEU A 290 -24.71 4.66 2.46
CA LEU A 290 -24.21 3.58 3.30
C LEU A 290 -24.76 3.76 4.71
N LEU A 291 -25.38 2.73 5.27
CA LEU A 291 -25.71 2.65 6.69
C LEU A 291 -25.12 1.38 7.28
N LYS A 292 -24.53 1.50 8.47
CA LYS A 292 -23.96 0.41 9.24
C LYS A 292 -24.88 0.04 10.41
N PRO A 293 -25.02 -1.25 10.76
CA PRO A 293 -25.72 -1.66 11.97
C PRO A 293 -25.12 -0.98 13.20
N LYS A 294 -25.98 -0.34 13.99
CA LYS A 294 -25.58 0.25 15.29
C LYS A 294 -26.02 -0.67 16.40
N TYR A 295 -25.07 -1.15 17.17
CA TYR A 295 -25.34 -2.01 18.31
C TYR A 295 -26.04 -1.21 19.42
N THR A 296 -27.00 -1.83 20.08
CA THR A 296 -27.58 -1.27 21.29
C THR A 296 -26.66 -1.53 22.49
N SER A 297 -26.87 -0.82 23.60
CA SER A 297 -26.10 -1.10 24.82
C SER A 297 -26.39 -2.50 25.37
N ALA A 298 -27.58 -3.04 25.12
CA ALA A 298 -27.94 -4.40 25.51
C ALA A 298 -27.13 -5.44 24.72
N ASP A 299 -26.96 -5.26 23.41
CA ASP A 299 -26.18 -6.18 22.55
C ASP A 299 -24.71 -6.22 23.00
N ARG A 300 -24.15 -5.05 23.32
CA ARG A 300 -22.79 -4.93 23.86
C ARG A 300 -22.63 -5.65 25.20
N VAL A 301 -23.55 -5.44 26.12
CA VAL A 301 -23.54 -6.09 27.44
C VAL A 301 -23.70 -7.61 27.32
N LYS A 302 -24.52 -8.07 26.39
CA LYS A 302 -24.71 -9.51 26.13
C LYS A 302 -23.40 -10.17 25.68
N ALA A 303 -22.72 -9.61 24.68
CA ALA A 303 -21.43 -10.13 24.21
C ALA A 303 -20.36 -10.10 25.31
N PHE A 304 -20.30 -9.01 26.08
CA PHE A 304 -19.39 -8.89 27.22
C PHE A 304 -19.64 -9.99 28.27
N ASN A 305 -20.88 -10.16 28.72
CA ASN A 305 -21.24 -11.15 29.74
C ASN A 305 -21.01 -12.60 29.27
N GLN A 306 -21.17 -12.86 27.97
CA GLN A 306 -20.85 -14.16 27.39
C GLN A 306 -19.34 -14.44 27.47
N LEU A 307 -18.50 -13.49 27.05
CA LEU A 307 -17.05 -13.63 27.16
C LEU A 307 -16.57 -13.74 28.61
N ASP A 308 -17.17 -12.97 29.52
CA ASP A 308 -16.88 -13.06 30.95
C ASP A 308 -17.22 -14.46 31.50
N SER A 309 -18.37 -15.01 31.12
CA SER A 309 -18.76 -16.37 31.48
C SER A 309 -17.78 -17.42 30.93
N ILE A 310 -17.38 -17.28 29.66
CA ILE A 310 -16.39 -18.16 29.03
C ILE A 310 -15.06 -18.08 29.77
N LYS A 311 -14.58 -16.86 30.05
CA LYS A 311 -13.34 -16.64 30.81
C LYS A 311 -13.41 -17.30 32.19
N ASN A 312 -14.50 -17.12 32.93
CA ASN A 312 -14.67 -17.72 34.26
C ASN A 312 -14.64 -19.26 34.21
N LEU A 313 -15.20 -19.88 33.16
CA LEU A 313 -15.10 -21.33 32.96
C LEU A 313 -13.66 -21.78 32.67
N ILE A 314 -12.89 -20.97 31.95
CA ILE A 314 -11.47 -21.24 31.66
C ILE A 314 -10.63 -21.12 32.94
N LEU A 315 -10.85 -20.06 33.74
CA LEU A 315 -10.14 -19.84 35.00
C LEU A 315 -10.49 -20.88 36.08
N ALA A 316 -11.68 -21.47 36.01
CA ALA A 316 -12.11 -22.56 36.87
C ALA A 316 -11.65 -23.96 36.37
N ASP A 317 -10.76 -24.01 35.38
CA ASP A 317 -10.27 -25.24 34.74
C ASP A 317 -11.39 -26.19 34.23
N SER A 318 -12.59 -25.66 34.01
CA SER A 318 -13.74 -26.43 33.52
C SER A 318 -13.65 -26.71 32.02
N ILE A 319 -12.95 -25.83 31.29
CA ILE A 319 -12.67 -25.95 29.85
C ILE A 319 -11.32 -25.29 29.55
N THR A 320 -10.56 -25.82 28.60
CA THR A 320 -9.33 -25.16 28.15
C THR A 320 -9.65 -23.97 27.24
N PHE A 321 -8.76 -22.97 27.18
CA PHE A 321 -8.92 -21.85 26.24
C PHE A 321 -9.11 -22.33 24.80
N GLN A 322 -8.33 -23.33 24.38
CA GLN A 322 -8.43 -23.94 23.06
C GLN A 322 -9.83 -24.50 22.76
N LEU A 323 -10.40 -25.28 23.69
CA LEU A 323 -11.74 -25.85 23.51
C LEU A 323 -12.82 -24.77 23.56
N ALA A 324 -12.67 -23.78 24.43
CA ALA A 324 -13.57 -22.63 24.49
C ALA A 324 -13.56 -21.83 23.18
N ALA A 325 -12.38 -21.63 22.58
CA ALA A 325 -12.23 -20.95 21.30
C ALA A 325 -12.88 -21.75 20.16
N ILE A 326 -12.61 -23.05 20.06
CA ILE A 326 -13.23 -23.92 19.03
C ILE A 326 -14.75 -23.91 19.15
N ALA A 327 -15.29 -23.91 20.37
CA ALA A 327 -16.72 -24.03 20.60
C ALA A 327 -17.50 -22.71 20.48
N ASN A 328 -16.86 -21.57 20.77
CA ASN A 328 -17.57 -20.29 20.93
C ASN A 328 -17.02 -19.14 20.07
N SER A 329 -15.78 -19.22 19.59
CA SER A 329 -15.20 -18.09 18.83
C SER A 329 -15.86 -17.98 17.46
N GLU A 330 -16.34 -16.79 17.15
CA GLU A 330 -16.94 -16.42 15.87
C GLU A 330 -15.90 -15.87 14.88
N ASP A 331 -14.60 -15.91 15.22
CA ASP A 331 -13.50 -15.72 14.27
C ASP A 331 -13.04 -17.08 13.70
N PRO A 332 -13.44 -17.44 12.47
CA PRO A 332 -13.12 -18.75 11.91
C PRO A 332 -11.62 -18.96 11.69
N LYS A 333 -10.86 -17.87 11.49
CA LYS A 333 -9.42 -17.92 11.15
C LYS A 333 -8.61 -18.43 12.34
N SER A 334 -8.97 -18.05 13.55
CA SER A 334 -8.30 -18.50 14.78
C SER A 334 -9.03 -19.64 15.49
N ALA A 335 -10.37 -19.73 15.41
CA ALA A 335 -11.17 -20.72 16.13
C ALA A 335 -10.71 -22.16 15.85
N VAL A 336 -10.47 -22.50 14.57
CA VAL A 336 -10.03 -23.83 14.15
C VAL A 336 -8.66 -24.24 14.72
N SER A 337 -7.84 -23.26 15.07
CA SER A 337 -6.52 -23.43 15.68
C SER A 337 -6.55 -23.22 17.20
N GLY A 338 -7.71 -23.36 17.84
CA GLY A 338 -7.83 -23.18 19.28
C GLY A 338 -7.74 -21.73 19.74
N GLY A 339 -8.07 -20.79 18.86
CA GLY A 339 -7.94 -19.36 19.10
C GLY A 339 -6.56 -18.80 18.80
N LEU A 340 -5.56 -19.63 18.44
CA LEU A 340 -4.22 -19.13 18.10
C LEU A 340 -4.29 -18.14 16.94
N MET A 341 -3.75 -16.94 17.16
CA MET A 341 -3.66 -15.93 16.12
C MET A 341 -2.54 -16.27 15.14
N ALA A 342 -2.79 -16.05 13.86
CA ALA A 342 -1.81 -16.18 12.79
C ALA A 342 -1.95 -15.00 11.82
N ASP A 343 -0.82 -14.47 11.36
CA ASP A 343 -0.81 -13.44 10.34
C ASP A 343 -1.43 -13.99 9.04
N PRO A 344 -2.45 -13.32 8.46
CA PRO A 344 -3.16 -13.85 7.30
C PRO A 344 -2.31 -14.03 6.05
N ASN A 345 -1.21 -13.28 5.93
CA ASN A 345 -0.37 -13.27 4.73
C ASN A 345 0.78 -14.28 4.83
N THR A 346 1.34 -14.46 6.03
CA THR A 346 2.56 -15.24 6.27
C THR A 346 2.31 -16.52 7.06
N GLY A 347 1.18 -16.63 7.78
CA GLY A 347 0.90 -17.71 8.72
C GLY A 347 1.72 -17.67 10.01
N ALA A 348 2.49 -16.59 10.24
CA ALA A 348 3.31 -16.44 11.44
C ALA A 348 2.41 -16.30 12.69
N SER A 349 2.80 -16.95 13.79
CA SER A 349 2.09 -16.90 15.08
C SER A 349 2.71 -15.93 16.10
N LEU A 350 3.73 -15.19 15.68
CA LEU A 350 4.44 -14.19 16.47
C LEU A 350 4.18 -12.83 15.85
N PHE A 351 3.74 -11.89 16.68
CA PHE A 351 3.36 -10.54 16.26
C PHE A 351 4.24 -9.50 16.94
N GLU A 352 4.72 -8.55 16.17
CA GLU A 352 5.33 -7.32 16.69
C GLU A 352 4.25 -6.29 17.06
N LYS A 353 4.64 -5.26 17.82
CA LYS A 353 3.71 -4.23 18.31
C LYS A 353 2.94 -3.54 17.18
N ASP A 354 3.62 -3.24 16.09
CA ASP A 354 3.08 -2.53 14.91
C ASP A 354 2.15 -3.40 14.06
N GLN A 355 2.23 -4.72 14.21
CA GLN A 355 1.33 -5.68 13.57
C GLN A 355 0.03 -5.90 14.37
N LEU A 356 -0.04 -5.42 15.62
CA LEU A 356 -1.21 -5.56 16.47
C LEU A 356 -2.11 -4.33 16.40
N LYS A 357 -3.43 -4.55 16.54
CA LYS A 357 -4.39 -3.44 16.62
C LYS A 357 -4.16 -2.62 17.89
N PRO A 358 -4.38 -1.29 17.85
CA PRO A 358 -4.20 -0.44 19.03
C PRO A 358 -5.00 -0.89 20.27
N ALA A 359 -6.24 -1.34 20.06
CA ALA A 359 -7.10 -1.87 21.13
C ALA A 359 -6.48 -3.12 21.77
N ASP A 360 -6.05 -4.08 20.94
CA ASP A 360 -5.44 -5.32 21.40
C ASP A 360 -4.13 -5.07 22.16
N TYR A 361 -3.24 -4.24 21.58
CA TYR A 361 -1.97 -3.89 22.22
C TYR A 361 -2.18 -3.18 23.56
N SER A 362 -3.19 -2.30 23.65
CA SER A 362 -3.50 -1.58 24.90
C SER A 362 -3.88 -2.49 26.05
N VAL A 363 -4.41 -3.68 25.76
CA VAL A 363 -4.79 -4.69 26.74
C VAL A 363 -3.59 -5.56 27.10
N ILE A 364 -2.85 -6.07 26.11
CA ILE A 364 -1.77 -7.03 26.39
C ILE A 364 -0.51 -6.40 26.97
N LYS A 365 -0.28 -5.08 26.78
CA LYS A 365 0.96 -4.40 27.22
C LYS A 365 1.25 -4.55 28.71
N ASP A 366 0.21 -4.69 29.53
CA ASP A 366 0.28 -4.79 31.00
C ASP A 366 0.06 -6.24 31.49
N MET A 367 -0.17 -7.19 30.57
CA MET A 367 -0.42 -8.60 30.88
C MET A 367 0.88 -9.40 31.00
N LYS A 368 0.82 -10.48 31.79
CA LYS A 368 1.90 -11.47 31.88
C LYS A 368 1.61 -12.70 31.03
N GLU A 369 2.68 -13.42 30.70
CA GLU A 369 2.57 -14.72 30.01
C GLU A 369 1.65 -15.67 30.78
N GLY A 370 0.68 -16.26 30.06
CA GLY A 370 -0.36 -17.13 30.58
C GLY A 370 -1.67 -16.42 30.98
N GLU A 371 -1.66 -15.09 31.15
CA GLU A 371 -2.86 -14.35 31.57
C GLU A 371 -3.91 -14.23 30.47
N ILE A 372 -5.18 -14.15 30.88
CA ILE A 372 -6.35 -13.92 30.02
C ILE A 372 -6.90 -12.53 30.34
N SER A 373 -7.10 -11.70 29.31
CA SER A 373 -7.61 -10.35 29.45
C SER A 373 -9.04 -10.33 30.02
N GLU A 374 -9.49 -9.18 30.49
CA GLU A 374 -10.94 -8.91 30.56
C GLU A 374 -11.54 -8.86 29.14
N PRO A 375 -12.85 -9.10 28.97
CA PRO A 375 -13.52 -8.83 27.70
C PRO A 375 -13.36 -7.37 27.33
N PHE A 376 -13.04 -7.10 26.07
CA PHE A 376 -12.87 -5.74 25.57
C PHE A 376 -13.34 -5.60 24.13
N GLU A 377 -13.53 -4.35 23.72
CA GLU A 377 -13.98 -3.98 22.39
C GLU A 377 -12.79 -3.84 21.44
N SER A 378 -12.91 -4.42 20.25
CA SER A 378 -11.93 -4.30 19.16
C SER A 378 -12.66 -4.29 17.82
N LEU A 379 -11.90 -4.30 16.73
CA LEU A 379 -12.40 -4.38 15.36
C LEU A 379 -11.89 -5.64 14.68
N ASP A 380 -12.66 -6.23 13.78
CA ASP A 380 -12.17 -7.27 12.87
C ASP A 380 -11.39 -6.66 11.69
N ASP A 381 -10.89 -7.50 10.77
CA ASP A 381 -10.16 -7.07 9.56
C ASP A 381 -11.06 -6.97 8.32
N GLU A 382 -12.38 -6.99 8.50
CA GLU A 382 -13.34 -7.03 7.41
C GLU A 382 -13.78 -5.61 7.00
N GLY A 383 -13.99 -5.40 5.71
CA GLY A 383 -14.37 -4.09 5.17
C GLY A 383 -13.28 -3.02 5.31
N ARG A 384 -13.62 -1.77 5.00
CA ARG A 384 -12.67 -0.63 5.07
C ARG A 384 -12.35 -0.15 6.50
N SER A 385 -13.16 -0.51 7.48
CA SER A 385 -13.07 0.05 8.84
C SER A 385 -13.11 -1.00 9.95
N GLY A 386 -13.23 -2.29 9.62
CA GLY A 386 -13.55 -3.33 10.60
C GLY A 386 -14.99 -3.25 11.10
N ASN A 387 -15.55 -4.39 11.44
CA ASN A 387 -16.77 -4.51 12.23
C ASN A 387 -16.44 -4.55 13.72
N LEU A 388 -17.38 -4.07 14.54
CA LEU A 388 -17.25 -4.15 15.98
C LEU A 388 -17.26 -5.60 16.44
N ILE A 389 -16.27 -5.96 17.25
CA ILE A 389 -16.18 -7.24 17.92
C ILE A 389 -15.87 -7.06 19.40
N TYR A 390 -16.28 -8.03 20.19
CA TYR A 390 -15.81 -8.20 21.55
C TYR A 390 -14.90 -9.42 21.60
N LYS A 391 -13.82 -9.34 22.38
CA LYS A 391 -12.94 -10.48 22.54
C LYS A 391 -12.26 -10.54 23.89
N ILE A 392 -11.76 -11.73 24.20
CA ILE A 392 -10.74 -11.95 25.22
C ILE A 392 -9.48 -12.46 24.53
N ILE A 393 -8.32 -12.04 25.03
CA ILE A 393 -7.02 -12.49 24.56
C ILE A 393 -6.34 -13.26 25.69
N LYS A 394 -5.74 -14.40 25.36
CA LYS A 394 -4.74 -15.07 26.19
C LYS A 394 -3.36 -14.77 25.64
N LEU A 395 -2.50 -14.23 26.50
CA LEU A 395 -1.10 -13.97 26.16
C LEU A 395 -0.31 -15.28 26.36
N GLU A 396 -0.03 -15.98 25.28
CA GLU A 396 0.64 -17.29 25.35
C GLU A 396 2.13 -17.17 25.62
N LYS A 397 2.80 -16.19 25.00
CA LYS A 397 4.25 -15.99 25.14
C LYS A 397 4.67 -14.56 24.84
N ILE A 398 5.63 -14.03 25.60
CA ILE A 398 6.36 -12.81 25.25
C ILE A 398 7.81 -13.17 24.93
N ILE A 399 8.30 -12.74 23.78
CA ILE A 399 9.72 -12.80 23.41
C ILE A 399 10.26 -11.37 23.48
N PRO A 400 11.08 -11.02 24.49
CA PRO A 400 11.67 -9.68 24.60
C PRO A 400 12.48 -9.30 23.37
N SER A 401 12.59 -7.99 23.11
CA SER A 401 13.50 -7.49 22.09
C SER A 401 14.93 -7.95 22.35
N HIS A 402 15.60 -8.40 21.30
CA HIS A 402 16.96 -8.93 21.34
C HIS A 402 17.64 -8.69 20.00
N THR A 403 18.97 -8.69 19.99
CA THR A 403 19.74 -8.72 18.75
C THR A 403 19.48 -10.05 18.04
N ALA A 404 19.25 -10.04 16.73
CA ALA A 404 18.96 -11.24 15.96
C ALA A 404 20.03 -12.33 16.20
N THR A 405 19.59 -13.57 16.43
CA THR A 405 20.47 -14.72 16.64
C THR A 405 20.18 -15.82 15.64
N VAL A 406 21.17 -16.67 15.34
CA VAL A 406 20.93 -17.81 14.44
C VAL A 406 19.98 -18.84 15.06
N ASP A 407 20.01 -19.00 16.38
CA ASP A 407 19.20 -20.00 17.09
C ASP A 407 17.71 -19.64 17.12
N ALA A 408 17.38 -18.37 17.37
CA ALA A 408 15.99 -17.90 17.44
C ALA A 408 15.48 -17.34 16.09
N ASP A 409 16.36 -16.71 15.31
CA ASP A 409 16.01 -15.85 14.18
C ASP A 409 16.71 -16.25 12.88
N PHE A 410 16.94 -17.55 12.67
CA PHE A 410 17.63 -18.08 11.48
C PHE A 410 17.11 -17.46 10.17
N ALA A 411 15.79 -17.31 10.01
CA ALA A 411 15.18 -16.73 8.82
C ALA A 411 15.56 -15.25 8.61
N VAL A 412 15.66 -14.49 9.70
CA VAL A 412 16.09 -13.08 9.67
C VAL A 412 17.56 -13.01 9.24
N VAL A 413 18.43 -13.78 9.89
CA VAL A 413 19.87 -13.80 9.57
C VAL A 413 20.10 -14.30 8.13
N GLN A 414 19.37 -15.33 7.70
CA GLN A 414 19.43 -15.84 6.34
C GLN A 414 18.99 -14.80 5.30
N ALA A 415 17.95 -14.02 5.58
CA ALA A 415 17.52 -12.95 4.67
C ALA A 415 18.60 -11.88 4.48
N ILE A 416 19.33 -11.52 5.55
CA ILE A 416 20.45 -10.57 5.48
C ILE A 416 21.61 -11.17 4.69
N ALA A 417 21.99 -12.41 4.99
CA ALA A 417 23.04 -13.13 4.27
C ALA A 417 22.71 -13.23 2.77
N ASN A 418 21.47 -13.58 2.43
CA ASN A 418 20.98 -13.63 1.05
C ASN A 418 21.10 -12.26 0.37
N ARG A 419 20.71 -11.18 1.06
CA ARG A 419 20.81 -9.82 0.51
C ARG A 419 22.27 -9.42 0.25
N LYS A 420 23.20 -9.75 1.16
CA LYS A 420 24.64 -9.51 0.95
C LYS A 420 25.15 -10.24 -0.29
N ARG A 421 24.85 -11.53 -0.43
CA ARG A 421 25.23 -12.34 -1.61
C ARG A 421 24.66 -11.79 -2.91
N GLN A 422 23.39 -11.36 -2.89
CA GLN A 422 22.75 -10.74 -4.06
C GLN A 422 23.45 -9.43 -4.47
N LEU A 423 23.85 -8.60 -3.49
CA LEU A 423 24.61 -7.38 -3.76
C LEU A 423 26.02 -7.67 -4.29
N GLU A 424 26.70 -8.69 -3.76
CA GLU A 424 27.99 -9.15 -4.25
C GLU A 424 27.90 -9.64 -5.70
N ALA A 425 26.88 -10.44 -6.03
CA ALA A 425 26.63 -10.89 -7.41
C ALA A 425 26.36 -9.73 -8.37
N ILE A 426 25.60 -8.71 -7.96
CA ILE A 426 25.41 -7.48 -8.73
C ILE A 426 26.75 -6.77 -8.96
N ASN A 427 27.56 -6.62 -7.93
CA ASN A 427 28.84 -5.91 -8.02
C ASN A 427 29.85 -6.66 -8.90
N GLU A 428 29.91 -7.99 -8.80
CA GLU A 428 30.73 -8.84 -9.66
C GLU A 428 30.28 -8.73 -11.12
N PHE A 429 28.97 -8.80 -11.37
CA PHE A 429 28.39 -8.60 -12.69
C PHE A 429 28.78 -7.23 -13.28
N VAL A 430 28.59 -6.14 -12.52
CA VAL A 430 28.96 -4.79 -12.98
C VAL A 430 30.44 -4.72 -13.31
N LYS A 431 31.31 -5.26 -12.45
CA LYS A 431 32.76 -5.28 -12.66
C LYS A 431 33.15 -6.05 -13.92
N GLU A 432 32.56 -7.21 -14.15
CA GLU A 432 32.79 -7.99 -15.37
C GLU A 432 32.36 -7.20 -16.61
N LYS A 433 31.13 -6.63 -16.58
CA LYS A 433 30.58 -5.90 -17.73
C LYS A 433 31.26 -4.57 -18.00
N GLN A 434 31.79 -3.88 -16.99
CA GLN A 434 32.62 -2.69 -17.19
C GLN A 434 33.89 -2.98 -18.01
N VAL A 435 34.45 -4.20 -17.93
CA VAL A 435 35.65 -4.58 -18.68
C VAL A 435 35.30 -4.88 -20.14
N VAL A 436 34.24 -5.64 -20.39
CA VAL A 436 33.91 -6.14 -21.73
C VAL A 436 33.03 -5.19 -22.55
N THR A 437 32.27 -4.30 -21.92
CA THR A 437 31.39 -3.36 -22.60
C THR A 437 32.11 -2.05 -22.91
N TYR A 438 31.85 -1.50 -24.10
CA TYR A 438 32.35 -0.17 -24.47
C TYR A 438 31.62 0.90 -23.63
N ILE A 439 32.37 1.66 -22.84
CA ILE A 439 31.84 2.73 -21.98
C ILE A 439 32.58 4.02 -22.30
N LYS A 440 31.82 5.09 -22.61
CA LYS A 440 32.33 6.44 -22.79
C LYS A 440 31.55 7.40 -21.89
N ILE A 441 32.27 8.11 -21.02
CA ILE A 441 31.71 9.12 -20.12
C ILE A 441 32.23 10.49 -20.55
N ASP A 442 31.34 11.48 -20.60
CA ASP A 442 31.66 12.86 -20.95
C ASP A 442 32.57 13.53 -19.90
N ASP A 443 33.41 14.47 -20.36
CA ASP A 443 34.41 15.14 -19.53
C ASP A 443 33.82 15.85 -18.29
N LEU A 444 32.54 16.26 -18.35
CA LEU A 444 31.83 16.86 -17.23
C LEU A 444 31.78 15.95 -15.99
N PHE A 445 31.79 14.63 -16.18
CA PHE A 445 31.63 13.63 -15.12
C PHE A 445 32.92 12.85 -14.83
N LYS A 446 34.05 13.18 -15.47
CA LYS A 446 35.36 12.54 -15.19
C LYS A 446 35.92 12.81 -13.79
N GLN A 447 35.38 13.81 -13.10
CA GLN A 447 35.75 14.13 -11.71
C GLN A 447 34.72 13.60 -10.69
N CYS A 448 33.80 12.75 -11.13
CA CYS A 448 32.86 12.11 -10.21
C CYS A 448 33.55 11.04 -9.38
N ASN A 449 33.29 11.04 -8.08
CA ASN A 449 33.65 9.96 -7.19
C ASN A 449 32.53 8.92 -7.23
N PHE A 450 32.61 8.01 -8.19
CA PHE A 450 31.68 6.88 -8.29
C PHE A 450 31.94 5.88 -7.15
N GLU A 451 30.87 5.25 -6.67
CA GLU A 451 30.89 4.22 -5.62
C GLU A 451 31.63 2.97 -6.10
N ARG A 452 31.39 2.56 -7.36
CA ARG A 452 32.09 1.43 -7.99
C ARG A 452 33.27 1.97 -8.78
N GLU A 453 34.43 1.36 -8.59
CA GLU A 453 35.61 1.64 -9.41
C GLU A 453 35.40 1.15 -10.86
N GLY A 454 36.23 1.61 -11.79
CA GLY A 454 36.27 1.07 -13.17
C GLY A 454 35.39 1.77 -14.20
N TRP A 455 34.59 2.78 -13.81
CA TRP A 455 33.80 3.60 -14.76
C TRP A 455 34.65 4.53 -15.62
N ILE A 456 35.66 5.15 -15.02
CA ILE A 456 36.57 6.08 -15.70
C ILE A 456 37.86 5.30 -15.98
N LYS A 457 38.17 5.11 -17.27
CA LYS A 457 39.37 4.44 -17.75
C LYS A 457 40.42 5.42 -18.25
#